data_AF-A0A6S7H6I3-F1
#
_entry.id   AF-A0A6S7H6I3-F1
#
_cell.length_a   1.000
_cell.length_b   1.000
_cell.length_c   1.000
_cell.angle_alpha   90.00
_cell.angle_beta   90.00
_cell.angle_gamma   90.00
#
_symmetry.space_group_name_H-M   'P 1'
#
loop_
_entity.id
_entity.type
_entity.pdbx_description
1 polymer ?
#
loop_
_entity_poly.entity_id
_entity_poly.type
_entity_poly.pdbx_seq_one_letter_code
_entity_poly.pdbx_strand_id
1 'polypeptide(L)'
;MTSSHIGRQIDSCWGKTFGREAASGGATAFRKAVVSAVEEYNDEIREDLATLMKHHKTTTDQYYLLRRQAKSAINASRQVTQIMHTSQQSSRHKWSDDEEQVLKKLFSKQINNCSISIHEVKEISQKYPLLSDMPLMVIRNKVRSFFKTQEDTAVLPKELETSDQRCERLGLSVDKTRSGKNNKMSWSTHD
;
A
#
# COMPACT_ATOMS: atom_id res chain seq x y z
N MET A 1 -35.49 -3.06 -26.77
CA MET A 1 -34.39 -3.60 -25.94
C MET A 1 -34.59 -3.12 -24.51
N THR A 2 -34.53 -3.99 -23.52
CA THR A 2 -34.70 -3.60 -22.11
C THR A 2 -33.37 -3.15 -21.50
N SER A 3 -33.40 -2.21 -20.56
CA SER A 3 -32.21 -1.74 -19.82
C SER A 3 -31.43 -2.87 -19.15
N SER A 4 -32.13 -3.96 -18.78
CA SER A 4 -31.56 -5.19 -18.23
C SER A 4 -30.68 -5.96 -19.22
N HIS A 5 -30.97 -5.92 -20.52
CA HIS A 5 -30.15 -6.58 -21.54
C HIS A 5 -28.82 -5.86 -21.74
N ILE A 6 -28.86 -4.53 -21.78
CA ILE A 6 -27.67 -3.69 -21.94
C ILE A 6 -26.76 -3.81 -20.72
N GLY A 7 -27.31 -3.81 -19.50
CA GLY A 7 -26.55 -4.01 -18.28
C GLY A 7 -25.78 -5.34 -18.28
N ARG A 8 -26.46 -6.45 -18.62
CA ARG A 8 -25.83 -7.78 -18.70
C ARG A 8 -24.74 -7.87 -19.75
N GLN A 9 -24.89 -7.18 -20.89
CA GLN A 9 -23.85 -7.13 -21.92
C GLN A 9 -22.62 -6.36 -21.44
N ILE A 10 -22.81 -5.23 -20.76
CA ILE A 10 -21.73 -4.45 -20.14
C ILE A 10 -21.01 -5.30 -19.09
N ASP A 11 -21.76 -5.95 -18.18
CA ASP A 11 -21.19 -6.83 -17.14
C ASP A 11 -20.37 -7.98 -17.75
N SER A 12 -20.90 -8.60 -18.81
CA SER A 12 -20.22 -9.70 -19.51
C SER A 12 -18.91 -9.24 -20.16
N CYS A 13 -18.91 -8.06 -20.79
CA CYS A 13 -17.72 -7.49 -21.40
C CYS A 13 -16.67 -7.12 -20.33
N TRP A 14 -17.10 -6.42 -19.28
CA TRP A 14 -16.23 -5.96 -18.19
C TRP A 14 -15.62 -7.11 -17.39
N GLY A 15 -16.40 -8.16 -17.16
CA GLY A 15 -15.95 -9.35 -16.44
C GLY A 15 -14.87 -10.12 -17.20
N LYS A 16 -14.88 -10.05 -18.54
CA LYS A 16 -13.82 -10.64 -19.38
C LYS A 16 -12.53 -9.82 -19.35
N THR A 17 -12.62 -8.50 -19.24
CA THR A 17 -11.45 -7.60 -19.35
C THR A 17 -10.80 -7.28 -18.02
N PHE A 18 -11.57 -7.15 -16.93
CA PHE A 18 -11.10 -6.70 -15.62
C PHE A 18 -11.33 -7.71 -14.49
N GLY A 19 -11.90 -8.88 -14.81
CA GLY A 19 -12.26 -9.90 -13.83
C GLY A 19 -13.67 -9.72 -13.27
N ARG A 20 -14.24 -10.81 -12.76
CA ARG A 20 -15.66 -10.90 -12.39
C ARG A 20 -16.02 -10.00 -11.19
N GLU A 21 -15.07 -9.69 -10.32
CA GLU A 21 -15.26 -8.79 -9.18
C GLU A 21 -15.33 -7.31 -9.60
N ALA A 22 -14.54 -6.91 -10.60
CA ALA A 22 -14.56 -5.56 -11.15
C ALA A 22 -15.80 -5.27 -12.01
N ALA A 23 -16.50 -6.30 -12.47
CA ALA A 23 -17.77 -6.19 -13.20
C ALA A 23 -18.97 -5.92 -12.28
N SER A 24 -18.80 -5.97 -10.96
CA SER A 24 -19.86 -5.69 -9.99
C SER A 24 -20.26 -4.21 -10.04
N GLY A 25 -21.37 -3.91 -10.71
CA GLY A 25 -21.97 -2.55 -10.73
C GLY A 25 -22.48 -2.08 -12.10
N GLY A 26 -22.24 -2.84 -13.17
CA GLY A 26 -22.81 -2.67 -14.51
C GLY A 26 -22.81 -1.26 -15.07
N ALA A 27 -23.90 -0.91 -15.75
CA ALA A 27 -24.03 0.36 -16.48
C ALA A 27 -23.83 1.61 -15.59
N THR A 28 -24.02 1.49 -14.28
CA THR A 28 -23.81 2.60 -13.33
C THR A 28 -22.34 2.74 -12.93
N ALA A 29 -21.65 1.63 -12.68
CA ALA A 29 -20.20 1.65 -12.46
C ALA A 29 -19.46 2.14 -13.71
N PHE A 30 -19.89 1.69 -14.90
CA PHE A 30 -19.35 2.18 -16.17
C PHE A 30 -19.51 3.70 -16.31
N ARG A 31 -20.74 4.22 -16.11
CA ARG A 31 -20.98 5.65 -16.17
C ARG A 31 -20.11 6.41 -15.18
N LYS A 32 -20.03 5.96 -13.93
CA LYS A 32 -19.13 6.55 -12.92
C LYS A 32 -17.68 6.54 -13.36
N ALA A 33 -17.19 5.46 -13.98
CA ALA A 33 -15.82 5.35 -14.45
C ALA A 33 -15.52 6.30 -15.62
N VAL A 34 -16.42 6.38 -16.61
CA VAL A 34 -16.29 7.30 -17.75
C VAL A 34 -16.30 8.75 -17.25
N VAL A 35 -17.27 9.09 -16.42
CA VAL A 35 -17.46 10.41 -15.82
C VAL A 35 -16.28 10.78 -14.92
N SER A 36 -15.70 9.79 -14.23
CA SER A 36 -14.47 9.94 -13.45
C SER A 36 -13.22 10.15 -14.30
N ALA A 37 -13.13 9.55 -15.48
CA ALA A 37 -12.01 9.77 -16.39
C ALA A 37 -12.12 11.15 -17.04
N VAL A 38 -13.32 11.52 -17.48
CA VAL A 38 -13.59 12.80 -18.14
C VAL A 38 -13.31 14.00 -17.23
N GLU A 39 -13.70 13.93 -15.95
CA GLU A 39 -13.40 14.97 -14.96
C GLU A 39 -11.90 15.13 -14.68
N GLU A 40 -11.10 14.08 -14.85
CA GLU A 40 -9.66 14.13 -14.62
C GLU A 40 -8.91 14.91 -15.73
N TYR A 41 -9.47 14.97 -16.94
CA TYR A 41 -8.86 15.67 -18.06
C TYR A 41 -9.40 17.08 -18.26
N ASN A 42 -10.66 17.35 -17.86
CA ASN A 42 -11.32 18.63 -18.12
C ASN A 42 -12.15 19.09 -16.90
N ASP A 43 -11.67 20.09 -16.17
CA ASP A 43 -12.39 20.69 -15.03
C ASP A 43 -13.62 21.51 -15.46
N GLU A 44 -13.62 22.03 -16.69
CA GLU A 44 -14.65 22.95 -17.21
C GLU A 44 -16.00 22.26 -17.49
N ILE A 45 -15.98 20.97 -17.86
CA ILE A 45 -17.19 20.20 -18.22
C ILE A 45 -17.89 19.58 -17.01
N ARG A 46 -17.44 19.88 -15.78
CA ARG A 46 -18.00 19.32 -14.54
C ARG A 46 -19.49 19.60 -14.37
N GLU A 47 -19.95 20.78 -14.79
CA GLU A 47 -21.37 21.17 -14.70
C GLU A 47 -22.23 20.41 -15.73
N ASP A 48 -21.73 20.28 -16.95
CA ASP A 48 -22.36 19.48 -18.02
C ASP A 48 -22.42 18.00 -17.65
N LEU A 49 -21.40 17.51 -16.96
CA LEU A 49 -21.29 16.14 -16.49
C LEU A 49 -22.27 15.84 -15.35
N ALA A 50 -22.45 16.79 -14.43
CA ALA A 50 -23.48 16.72 -13.39
C ALA A 50 -24.89 16.67 -14.00
N THR A 51 -25.12 17.51 -15.02
CA THR A 51 -26.37 17.57 -15.78
C THR A 51 -26.63 16.26 -16.54
N LEU A 52 -25.61 15.73 -17.22
CA LEU A 52 -25.66 14.46 -17.94
C LEU A 52 -25.92 13.26 -17.01
N MET A 53 -25.34 13.27 -15.81
CA MET A 53 -25.57 12.24 -14.80
C MET A 53 -26.89 12.38 -14.03
N LYS A 54 -27.64 13.47 -14.24
CA LYS A 54 -28.83 13.84 -13.46
C LYS A 54 -28.54 13.90 -11.95
N HIS A 55 -27.34 14.30 -11.57
CA HIS A 55 -26.96 14.50 -10.18
C HIS A 55 -27.10 15.98 -9.80
N HIS A 56 -27.35 16.25 -8.51
CA HIS A 56 -27.22 17.61 -8.00
C HIS A 56 -25.74 18.00 -7.98
N LYS A 57 -25.43 19.25 -8.37
CA LYS A 57 -24.05 19.77 -8.47
C LYS A 57 -23.21 19.46 -7.21
N THR A 58 -23.82 19.62 -6.03
CA THR A 58 -23.16 19.34 -4.75
C THR A 58 -22.80 17.88 -4.52
N THR A 59 -23.61 16.93 -5.03
CA THR A 59 -23.33 15.48 -4.93
C THR A 59 -22.12 15.11 -5.79
N THR A 60 -22.05 15.69 -6.97
CA THR A 60 -20.93 15.55 -7.91
C THR A 60 -19.65 16.11 -7.29
N ASP A 61 -19.71 17.32 -6.73
CA ASP A 61 -18.57 17.97 -6.06
C ASP A 61 -18.05 17.18 -4.86
N GLN A 62 -18.93 16.64 -4.02
CA GLN A 62 -18.52 15.82 -2.88
C GLN A 62 -17.83 14.52 -3.30
N TYR A 63 -18.36 13.84 -4.32
CA TYR A 63 -17.77 12.59 -4.83
C TYR A 63 -16.36 12.84 -5.38
N TYR A 64 -16.17 13.90 -6.17
CA TYR A 64 -14.88 14.23 -6.74
C TYR A 64 -13.90 14.78 -5.71
N LEU A 65 -14.36 15.55 -4.73
CA LEU A 65 -13.51 16.04 -3.64
C LEU A 65 -12.87 14.90 -2.87
N LEU A 66 -13.66 13.89 -2.46
CA LEU A 66 -13.14 12.69 -1.78
C LEU A 66 -12.09 11.96 -2.63
N ARG A 67 -12.36 11.82 -3.93
CA ARG A 67 -11.43 11.15 -4.86
C ARG A 67 -10.13 11.94 -5.06
N ARG A 68 -10.21 13.27 -5.21
CA ARG A 68 -9.03 14.15 -5.31
C ARG A 68 -8.21 14.11 -4.03
N GLN A 69 -8.85 14.15 -2.86
CA GLN A 69 -8.19 14.03 -1.57
C GLN A 69 -7.47 12.68 -1.41
N ALA A 70 -8.12 11.58 -1.80
CA ALA A 70 -7.51 10.26 -1.77
C ALA A 70 -6.26 10.18 -2.68
N LYS A 71 -6.33 10.72 -3.90
CA LYS A 71 -5.18 10.78 -4.81
C LYS A 71 -4.04 11.64 -4.24
N SER A 72 -4.37 12.80 -3.68
CA SER A 72 -3.40 13.70 -3.03
C SER A 72 -2.69 12.99 -1.86
N ALA A 73 -3.45 12.30 -1.01
CA ALA A 73 -2.90 11.53 0.11
C ALA A 73 -1.97 10.40 -0.35
N ILE A 74 -2.33 9.66 -1.41
CA ILE A 74 -1.47 8.61 -1.98
C ILE A 74 -0.17 9.21 -2.52
N ASN A 75 -0.24 10.33 -3.24
CA ASN A 75 0.95 11.00 -3.77
C ASN A 75 1.84 11.54 -2.65
N ALA A 76 1.27 12.18 -1.64
CA ALA A 76 2.00 12.64 -0.45
C ALA A 76 2.66 11.47 0.28
N SER A 77 1.95 10.35 0.47
CA SER A 77 2.50 9.13 1.06
C SER A 77 3.69 8.60 0.27
N ARG A 78 3.58 8.52 -1.06
CA ARG A 78 4.69 8.11 -1.94
C ARG A 78 5.89 9.03 -1.80
N GLN A 79 5.67 10.35 -1.75
CA GLN A 79 6.75 11.33 -1.55
C GLN A 79 7.43 11.15 -0.20
N VAL A 80 6.66 10.95 0.88
CA VAL A 80 7.22 10.68 2.21
C VAL A 80 8.06 9.39 2.20
N THR A 81 7.52 8.30 1.64
CA THR A 81 8.24 7.03 1.48
C THR A 81 9.52 7.22 0.66
N GLN A 82 9.47 8.00 -0.42
CA GLN A 82 10.63 8.31 -1.23
C GLN A 82 11.67 9.07 -0.40
N ILE A 83 11.32 10.17 0.27
CA ILE A 83 12.23 10.96 1.11
C ILE A 83 12.86 10.09 2.22
N MET A 84 12.05 9.24 2.86
CA MET A 84 12.50 8.33 3.92
C MET A 84 13.50 7.29 3.41
N HIS A 85 13.38 6.82 2.16
CA HIS A 85 14.27 5.78 1.62
C HIS A 85 15.41 6.31 0.73
N THR A 86 15.27 7.44 0.06
CA THR A 86 16.33 8.04 -0.79
C THR A 86 17.44 8.65 0.04
N SER A 87 17.15 9.15 1.24
CA SER A 87 18.17 9.57 2.22
C SER A 87 19.01 8.41 2.76
N GLN A 88 18.56 7.16 2.54
CA GLN A 88 19.25 5.92 2.91
C GLN A 88 19.79 5.14 1.70
N GLN A 89 19.82 5.72 0.51
CA GLN A 89 20.59 5.16 -0.61
C GLN A 89 22.09 5.50 -0.47
N SER A 90 22.70 5.16 0.67
CA SER A 90 24.09 4.71 0.58
C SER A 90 24.03 3.41 -0.22
N SER A 91 24.77 3.36 -1.34
CA SER A 91 24.88 2.16 -2.18
C SER A 91 25.06 0.95 -1.27
N ARG A 92 24.03 0.11 -1.12
CA ARG A 92 24.13 -1.11 -0.30
C ARG A 92 25.30 -1.90 -0.86
N HIS A 93 26.37 -2.02 -0.07
CA HIS A 93 27.55 -2.78 -0.47
C HIS A 93 27.10 -4.19 -0.86
N LYS A 94 27.33 -4.54 -2.12
CA LYS A 94 27.05 -5.88 -2.62
C LYS A 94 28.24 -6.75 -2.25
N TRP A 95 28.03 -7.63 -1.28
CA TRP A 95 29.05 -8.57 -0.83
C TRP A 95 29.37 -9.56 -1.93
N SER A 96 30.64 -9.66 -2.31
CA SER A 96 31.15 -10.75 -3.15
C SER A 96 31.31 -12.02 -2.29
N ASP A 97 31.21 -13.20 -2.91
CA ASP A 97 31.42 -14.47 -2.20
C ASP A 97 32.83 -14.53 -1.59
N ASP A 98 33.83 -13.99 -2.28
CA ASP A 98 35.21 -13.89 -1.79
C ASP A 98 35.30 -13.05 -0.51
N GLU A 99 34.62 -11.89 -0.46
CA GLU A 99 34.57 -11.01 0.71
C GLU A 99 33.88 -11.71 1.89
N GLU A 100 32.81 -12.46 1.61
CA GLU A 100 32.09 -13.21 2.63
C GLU A 100 32.93 -14.33 3.23
N GLN A 101 33.65 -15.09 2.39
CA GLN A 101 34.54 -16.14 2.86
C GLN A 101 35.67 -15.58 3.73
N VAL A 102 36.24 -14.44 3.33
CA VAL A 102 37.24 -13.72 4.13
C VAL A 102 36.65 -13.30 5.47
N LEU A 103 35.46 -12.68 5.50
CA LEU A 103 34.82 -12.31 6.76
C LEU A 103 34.53 -13.50 7.67
N LYS A 104 34.03 -14.61 7.13
CA LYS A 104 33.77 -15.84 7.90
C LYS A 104 35.06 -16.38 8.51
N LYS A 105 36.16 -16.35 7.76
CA LYS A 105 37.47 -16.80 8.24
C LYS A 105 38.00 -15.87 9.35
N LEU A 106 37.99 -14.56 9.12
CA LEU A 106 38.57 -13.57 10.03
C LEU A 106 37.79 -13.41 11.33
N PHE A 107 36.47 -13.41 11.25
CA PHE A 107 35.59 -13.23 12.40
C PHE A 107 35.07 -14.54 12.97
N SER A 108 35.68 -15.68 12.63
CA SER A 108 35.25 -17.02 13.09
C SER A 108 35.07 -17.10 14.62
N LYS A 109 35.99 -16.49 15.39
CA LYS A 109 35.90 -16.42 16.86
C LYS A 109 34.70 -15.59 17.33
N GLN A 110 34.48 -14.43 16.73
CA GLN A 110 33.40 -13.50 17.07
C GLN A 110 32.03 -14.02 16.65
N ILE A 111 31.97 -14.72 15.51
CA ILE A 111 30.76 -15.40 15.01
C ILE A 111 30.36 -16.52 15.96
N ASN A 112 31.31 -17.33 16.42
CA ASN A 112 31.04 -18.39 17.40
C ASN A 112 30.57 -17.83 18.76
N ASN A 113 31.12 -16.68 19.17
CA ASN A 113 30.76 -16.03 20.43
C ASN A 113 29.56 -15.08 20.32
N CYS A 114 28.92 -14.98 19.14
CA CYS A 114 27.79 -14.08 18.84
C CYS A 114 27.96 -12.63 19.34
N SER A 115 29.20 -12.14 19.43
CA SER A 115 29.51 -10.84 20.01
C SER A 115 30.62 -10.18 19.22
N ILE A 116 30.40 -8.90 18.88
CA ILE A 116 31.35 -8.11 18.11
C ILE A 116 31.24 -6.62 18.42
N SER A 117 32.36 -6.05 18.83
CA SER A 117 32.56 -4.62 19.08
C SER A 117 33.11 -3.91 17.83
N ILE A 118 32.86 -2.61 17.73
CA ILE A 118 33.39 -1.76 16.65
C ILE A 118 34.92 -1.70 16.70
N HIS A 119 35.50 -1.73 17.91
CA HIS A 119 36.94 -1.69 18.10
C HIS A 119 37.62 -2.94 17.51
N GLU A 120 37.04 -4.11 17.78
CA GLU A 120 37.54 -5.39 17.25
C GLU A 120 37.45 -5.43 15.72
N VAL A 121 36.36 -4.91 15.15
CA VAL A 121 36.22 -4.77 13.69
C VAL A 121 37.31 -3.85 13.13
N LYS A 122 37.62 -2.73 13.79
CA LYS A 122 38.67 -1.80 13.36
C LYS A 122 40.05 -2.47 13.38
N GLU A 123 40.40 -3.15 14.46
CA GLU A 123 41.70 -3.84 14.58
C GLU A 123 41.89 -4.95 13.55
N ILE A 124 40.82 -5.69 13.26
CA ILE A 124 40.86 -6.80 12.29
C ILE A 124 40.83 -6.26 10.86
N SER A 125 39.97 -5.27 10.56
CA SER A 125 39.87 -4.68 9.22
C SER A 125 41.11 -3.89 8.81
N GLN A 126 41.79 -3.23 9.74
CA GLN A 126 43.03 -2.49 9.45
C GLN A 126 44.17 -3.40 8.97
N LYS A 127 44.13 -4.69 9.29
CA LYS A 127 45.10 -5.69 8.83
C LYS A 127 44.83 -6.19 7.41
N TYR A 128 43.67 -5.89 6.83
CA TYR A 128 43.23 -6.38 5.51
C TYR A 128 42.86 -5.21 4.59
N PRO A 129 43.66 -4.92 3.55
CA PRO A 129 43.41 -3.79 2.64
C PRO A 129 42.01 -3.84 2.00
N LEU A 130 41.52 -5.04 1.66
CA LEU A 130 40.19 -5.27 1.08
C LEU A 130 39.03 -4.83 1.97
N LEU A 131 39.22 -4.82 3.29
CA LEU A 131 38.20 -4.42 4.26
C LEU A 131 38.40 -2.98 4.75
N SER A 132 39.55 -2.37 4.45
CA SER A 132 39.90 -1.02 4.92
C SER A 132 39.13 0.08 4.20
N ASP A 133 38.72 -0.15 2.95
CA ASP A 133 37.95 0.81 2.16
C ASP A 133 36.46 0.87 2.57
N MET A 134 36.00 -0.11 3.37
CA MET A 134 34.61 -0.22 3.78
C MET A 134 34.31 0.44 5.14
N PRO A 135 33.11 1.01 5.34
CA PRO A 135 32.72 1.52 6.65
C PRO A 135 32.63 0.39 7.68
N LEU A 136 33.23 0.60 8.87
CA LEU A 136 33.25 -0.38 9.97
C LEU A 136 31.86 -0.90 10.35
N MET A 137 30.82 -0.07 10.21
CA MET A 137 29.43 -0.44 10.44
C MET A 137 28.89 -1.48 9.46
N VAL A 138 29.27 -1.38 8.20
CA VAL A 138 28.84 -2.30 7.15
C VAL A 138 29.43 -3.70 7.42
N ILE A 139 30.72 -3.75 7.74
CA ILE A 139 31.42 -4.99 8.12
C ILE A 139 30.79 -5.61 9.36
N ARG A 140 30.59 -4.84 10.43
CA ARG A 140 29.97 -5.33 11.68
C ARG A 140 28.58 -5.91 11.45
N ASN A 141 27.74 -5.21 10.69
CA ASN A 141 26.38 -5.66 10.41
C ASN A 141 26.38 -6.95 9.59
N LYS A 142 27.31 -7.09 8.64
CA LYS A 142 27.48 -8.34 7.89
C LYS A 142 27.95 -9.48 8.80
N VAL A 143 28.93 -9.25 9.67
CA VAL A 143 29.39 -10.28 10.62
C VAL A 143 28.25 -10.73 11.54
N ARG A 144 27.43 -9.79 12.01
CA ARG A 144 26.22 -10.10 12.80
C ARG A 144 25.19 -10.92 12.04
N SER A 145 25.06 -10.72 10.73
CA SER A 145 24.18 -11.56 9.91
C SER A 145 24.63 -13.02 9.84
N PHE A 146 25.90 -13.31 10.15
CA PHE A 146 26.42 -14.67 10.25
C PHE A 146 26.24 -15.29 11.64
N PHE A 147 25.77 -14.53 12.63
CA PHE A 147 25.40 -15.12 13.91
C PHE A 147 24.26 -16.07 13.63
N LYS A 148 24.44 -17.34 13.99
CA LYS A 148 23.37 -18.34 13.84
C LYS A 148 22.15 -17.74 14.53
N THR A 149 21.09 -17.52 13.75
CA THR A 149 19.73 -17.44 14.28
C THR A 149 19.55 -18.75 15.03
N GLN A 150 19.76 -18.71 16.34
CA GLN A 150 19.03 -19.55 17.26
C GLN A 150 17.59 -19.52 16.76
N GLU A 151 16.97 -20.69 16.58
CA GLU A 151 15.69 -20.92 15.91
C GLU A 151 14.49 -20.20 16.57
N ASP A 152 14.54 -18.89 16.73
CA ASP A 152 13.37 -18.06 16.90
C ASP A 152 12.81 -17.81 15.50
N THR A 153 12.26 -18.86 14.90
CA THR A 153 11.17 -18.64 13.95
C THR A 153 10.07 -18.00 14.76
N ALA A 154 10.08 -16.67 14.85
CA ALA A 154 8.96 -15.92 15.37
C ALA A 154 7.74 -16.40 14.57
N VAL A 155 6.90 -17.21 15.21
CA VAL A 155 5.68 -17.71 14.60
C VAL A 155 4.81 -16.48 14.41
N LEU A 156 4.86 -15.93 13.20
CA LEU A 156 3.96 -14.86 12.81
C LEU A 156 2.53 -15.37 13.01
N PRO A 157 1.64 -14.59 13.65
CA PRO A 157 0.24 -14.97 13.74
C PRO A 157 -0.28 -15.30 12.34
N LYS A 158 -0.68 -16.55 12.13
CA LYS A 158 -1.26 -17.01 10.86
C LYS A 158 -2.70 -16.55 10.68
N GLU A 159 -3.28 -16.00 11.75
CA GLU A 159 -4.66 -15.57 11.81
C GLU A 159 -4.79 -14.24 11.06
N LEU A 160 -5.49 -14.29 9.93
CA LEU A 160 -5.87 -13.12 9.17
C LEU A 160 -6.95 -12.37 9.97
N GLU A 161 -6.60 -11.20 10.51
CA GLU A 161 -7.55 -10.31 11.18
C GLU A 161 -8.73 -10.03 10.22
N THR A 162 -9.95 -10.36 10.66
CA THR A 162 -11.17 -10.06 9.90
C THR A 162 -11.42 -8.55 9.87
N SER A 163 -12.21 -8.06 8.90
CA SER A 163 -12.51 -6.63 8.79
C SER A 163 -13.12 -6.06 10.07
N ASP A 164 -13.97 -6.84 10.73
CA ASP A 164 -14.70 -6.42 11.92
C ASP A 164 -13.75 -6.29 13.12
N GLN A 165 -12.85 -7.26 13.30
CA GLN A 165 -11.78 -7.19 14.30
C GLN A 165 -10.84 -6.01 14.08
N ARG A 166 -10.54 -5.69 12.81
CA ARG A 166 -9.75 -4.51 12.45
C ARG A 166 -10.45 -3.21 12.80
N CYS A 167 -11.76 -3.13 12.53
CA CYS A 167 -12.57 -1.97 12.89
C CYS A 167 -12.64 -1.79 14.42
N GLU A 168 -12.86 -2.87 15.17
CA GLU A 168 -12.86 -2.85 16.64
C GLU A 168 -11.52 -2.36 17.22
N ARG A 169 -10.39 -2.88 16.71
CA ARG A 169 -9.05 -2.45 17.13
C ARG A 169 -8.78 -0.97 16.85
N LEU A 170 -9.33 -0.44 15.77
CA LEU A 170 -9.21 0.98 15.40
C LEU A 170 -10.24 1.86 16.12
N GLY A 171 -11.06 1.30 17.02
CA GLY A 171 -12.10 2.04 17.72
C GLY A 171 -13.28 2.45 16.83
N LEU A 172 -13.41 1.84 15.65
CA LEU A 172 -14.46 2.11 14.65
C LEU A 172 -15.66 1.17 14.82
N SER A 173 -15.99 0.79 16.06
CA SER A 173 -17.15 -0.04 16.36
C SER A 173 -18.40 0.58 15.72
N VAL A 174 -18.93 -0.09 14.70
CA VAL A 174 -20.19 0.29 14.08
C VAL A 174 -21.28 -0.13 15.04
N ASP A 175 -21.87 0.83 15.74
CA ASP A 175 -23.10 0.61 16.50
C ASP A 175 -24.14 -0.03 15.58
N LYS A 176 -24.38 -1.33 15.78
CA LYS A 176 -25.35 -2.14 15.01
C LYS A 176 -26.80 -1.82 15.38
N THR A 177 -27.07 -0.68 15.98
CA THR A 177 -28.39 -0.24 16.47
C THR A 177 -28.97 0.88 15.62
N ARG A 178 -29.08 0.67 14.30
CA ARG A 178 -30.05 1.45 13.51
C ARG A 178 -30.52 0.77 12.23
N SER A 179 -30.92 -0.49 12.30
CA SER A 179 -31.85 -1.08 11.33
C SER A 179 -33.20 -1.25 12.01
N GLY A 180 -34.15 -0.38 11.69
CA GLY A 180 -35.49 -0.45 12.25
C GLY A 180 -36.20 0.90 12.31
N LYS A 181 -36.53 1.46 11.14
CA LYS A 181 -37.78 2.20 10.89
C LYS A 181 -37.78 2.64 9.43
N ASN A 182 -38.51 1.88 8.62
CA ASN A 182 -39.00 2.30 7.32
C ASN A 182 -39.80 3.59 7.52
N ASN A 183 -39.30 4.73 7.05
CA ASN A 183 -40.16 5.89 6.83
C ASN A 183 -40.42 5.98 5.32
N LYS A 184 -41.60 5.52 4.91
CA LYS A 184 -42.17 5.87 3.61
C LYS A 184 -42.40 7.38 3.62
N MET A 185 -41.47 8.15 3.06
CA MET A 185 -41.72 9.56 2.78
C MET A 185 -42.54 9.62 1.49
N SER A 186 -43.86 9.72 1.63
CA SER A 186 -44.76 10.09 0.55
C SER A 186 -44.49 11.55 0.20
N TRP A 187 -44.00 11.81 -1.02
CA TRP A 187 -44.05 13.15 -1.58
C TRP A 187 -45.45 13.35 -2.15
N SER A 188 -46.31 14.03 -1.39
CA SER A 188 -47.56 14.58 -1.92
C SER A 188 -47.20 15.80 -2.76
N THR A 189 -47.43 15.70 -4.06
CA THR A 189 -47.50 16.83 -4.98
C THR A 189 -48.74 17.64 -4.61
N HIS A 190 -48.58 18.93 -4.34
CA HIS A 190 -49.67 19.89 -4.41
C HIS A 190 -49.34 20.86 -5.54
N ASP A 191 -50.29 20.96 -6.46
CA ASP A 191 -50.41 21.99 -7.50
C ASP A 191 -50.44 23.41 -6.90
#